data_AF-A0A5D3YKZ5-F1
#
_entry.id   AF-A0A5D3YKZ5-F1
#
_cell.length_a   1.000
_cell.length_b   1.000
_cell.length_c   1.000
_cell.angle_alpha   90.00
_cell.angle_beta   90.00
_cell.angle_gamma   90.00
#
_symmetry.space_group_name_H-M   'P 1'
#
loop_
_entity.id
_entity.type
_entity.pdbx_description
1 polymer ?
#
loop_
_entity_poly.entity_id
_entity_poly.type
_entity_poly.pdbx_seq_one_letter_code
_entity_poly.pdbx_strand_id
1 'polypeptide(L)'
;MIGNYKMNKKLLQKHIQNYQQEKADNSEQFQEDWSERQEHIAKYQGYDQEKIRSMDGEDLYEYISPLWAMQIWGNKRYVTDNLVEDNGLEYLKEELVELLWSNKPIEGRWDRFRKNIKGMGPAMISEILCKTHPNKYIVWNRRAEVGLNYLGVDGLPKYDYQLDGEKYKELCEIEKDIAQELRKAGFEDDSMLMVDYFIWHELQVEEVLANSGKKSQSDAEEESLEDDASDFIHNDIRDKIRNIGQWLGFNANIERRIAAGSQVDTVWESTIGNMGRVIYVFEVQTKGSIDSLIVNLLKSLNNPAVQGVVAVSDRKQLEKIKDHAEGVTGLRDKLKLWDYKEVLDVHENLEYVNESINQLDLVPDGF
;
A
#
# COMPACT_ATOMS: atom_id res chain seq x y z
N MET A 1 27.83 5.61 -6.96
CA MET A 1 28.19 4.32 -6.33
C MET A 1 27.04 3.39 -6.63
N ILE A 2 27.26 2.39 -7.48
CA ILE A 2 26.22 1.45 -7.91
C ILE A 2 26.00 0.52 -6.71
N GLY A 3 24.78 0.50 -6.16
CA GLY A 3 24.40 -0.47 -5.14
C GLY A 3 24.71 -1.87 -5.66
N ASN A 4 25.41 -2.67 -4.87
CA ASN A 4 25.89 -3.98 -5.28
C ASN A 4 24.76 -5.01 -5.11
N TYR A 5 23.63 -4.80 -5.79
CA TYR A 5 22.52 -5.75 -5.81
C TYR A 5 22.78 -6.84 -6.84
N LYS A 6 22.24 -8.02 -6.55
CA LYS A 6 22.27 -9.15 -7.47
C LYS A 6 21.08 -9.04 -8.41
N MET A 7 21.29 -9.22 -9.71
CA MET A 7 20.20 -9.38 -10.68
C MET A 7 20.68 -10.32 -11.79
N ASN A 8 19.84 -11.27 -12.19
CA ASN A 8 20.16 -12.24 -13.23
C ASN A 8 20.11 -11.58 -14.61
N LYS A 9 21.22 -10.93 -14.99
CA LYS A 9 21.34 -10.21 -16.27
C LYS A 9 21.13 -11.12 -17.50
N LYS A 10 21.43 -12.42 -17.41
CA LYS A 10 21.15 -13.38 -18.51
C LYS A 10 19.66 -13.60 -18.68
N LEU A 11 18.93 -13.76 -17.58
CA LEU A 11 17.48 -13.91 -17.60
C LEU A 11 16.81 -12.63 -18.08
N LEU A 12 17.24 -11.47 -17.58
CA LEU A 12 16.76 -10.16 -18.06
C LEU A 12 16.94 -10.02 -19.58
N GLN A 13 18.14 -10.30 -20.10
CA GLN A 13 18.41 -10.21 -21.53
C GLN A 13 17.55 -11.15 -22.38
N LYS A 14 17.25 -12.36 -21.87
CA LYS A 14 16.31 -13.28 -22.54
C LYS A 14 14.92 -12.66 -22.65
N HIS A 15 14.39 -12.07 -21.58
CA HIS A 15 13.07 -11.45 -21.59
C HIS A 15 13.03 -10.17 -22.41
N ILE A 16 14.11 -9.38 -22.44
CA ILE A 16 14.21 -8.22 -23.33
C ILE A 16 14.14 -8.66 -24.81
N GLN A 17 14.80 -9.76 -25.18
CA GLN A 17 14.73 -10.30 -26.55
C GLN A 17 13.32 -10.80 -26.90
N ASN A 18 12.65 -11.47 -25.96
CA ASN A 18 11.25 -11.84 -26.13
C ASN A 18 10.37 -10.60 -26.35
N TYR A 19 10.54 -9.58 -25.52
CA TYR A 19 9.75 -8.35 -25.61
C TYR A 19 9.96 -7.60 -26.94
N GLN A 20 11.17 -7.63 -27.50
CA GLN A 20 11.43 -7.11 -28.84
C GLN A 20 10.68 -7.89 -29.92
N GLN A 21 10.59 -9.21 -29.78
CA GLN A 21 9.86 -10.07 -30.70
C GLN A 21 8.35 -9.81 -30.57
N GLU A 22 7.82 -9.74 -29.34
CA GLU A 22 6.41 -9.40 -29.09
C GLU A 22 6.04 -8.02 -29.65
N LYS A 23 6.93 -7.03 -29.53
CA LYS A 23 6.74 -5.71 -30.17
C LYS A 23 6.60 -5.80 -31.68
N ALA A 24 7.35 -6.70 -32.32
CA ALA A 24 7.27 -6.90 -33.76
C ALA A 24 5.99 -7.64 -34.17
N ASP A 25 5.55 -8.62 -33.37
CA ASP A 25 4.40 -9.47 -33.66
C ASP A 25 3.06 -8.79 -33.32
N ASN A 26 3.04 -7.94 -32.29
CA ASN A 26 1.84 -7.27 -31.75
C ASN A 26 2.00 -5.73 -31.80
N SER A 27 2.39 -5.18 -32.95
CA SER A 27 2.73 -3.77 -33.08
C SER A 27 1.59 -2.81 -32.72
N GLU A 28 0.33 -3.20 -32.92
CA GLU A 28 -0.84 -2.38 -32.59
C GLU A 28 -0.99 -2.23 -31.07
N GLN A 29 -0.98 -3.33 -30.32
CA GLN A 29 -1.01 -3.31 -28.85
C GLN A 29 0.14 -2.47 -28.27
N PHE A 30 1.35 -2.60 -28.82
CA PHE A 30 2.49 -1.81 -28.35
C PHE A 30 2.34 -0.30 -28.61
N GLN A 31 1.62 0.09 -29.67
CA GLN A 31 1.31 1.49 -29.94
C GLN A 31 0.21 2.01 -29.02
N GLU A 32 -0.77 1.18 -28.68
CA GLU A 32 -1.80 1.50 -27.67
C GLU A 32 -1.15 1.68 -26.30
N ASP A 33 -0.34 0.72 -25.84
CA ASP A 33 0.41 0.78 -24.59
C ASP A 33 1.30 2.02 -24.52
N TRP A 34 1.99 2.35 -25.62
CA TRP A 34 2.80 3.57 -25.70
C TRP A 34 1.96 4.83 -25.58
N SER A 35 0.83 4.90 -26.30
CA SER A 35 -0.08 6.04 -26.26
C SER A 35 -0.67 6.24 -24.87
N GLU A 36 -1.05 5.15 -24.20
CA GLU A 36 -1.56 5.15 -22.83
C GLU A 36 -0.50 5.71 -21.87
N ARG A 37 0.75 5.23 -21.93
CA ARG A 37 1.85 5.77 -21.11
C ARG A 37 2.05 7.26 -21.32
N GLN A 38 2.02 7.73 -22.57
CA GLN A 38 2.16 9.16 -22.86
C GLN A 38 0.99 9.99 -22.34
N GLU A 39 -0.24 9.47 -22.40
CA GLU A 39 -1.42 10.12 -21.84
C GLU A 39 -1.31 10.25 -20.31
N HIS A 40 -0.92 9.17 -19.62
CA HIS A 40 -0.68 9.19 -18.18
C HIS A 40 0.41 10.21 -17.82
N ILE A 41 1.55 10.19 -18.50
CA ILE A 41 2.63 11.17 -18.25
C ILE A 41 2.14 12.60 -18.47
N ALA A 42 1.50 12.88 -19.61
CA ALA A 42 1.03 14.21 -19.96
C ALA A 42 0.00 14.73 -18.94
N LYS A 43 -0.93 13.88 -18.49
CA LYS A 43 -1.91 14.22 -17.47
C LYS A 43 -1.23 14.66 -16.19
N TYR A 44 -0.34 13.85 -15.62
CA TYR A 44 0.26 14.12 -14.31
C TYR A 44 1.34 15.21 -14.35
N GLN A 45 2.05 15.39 -15.46
CA GLN A 45 2.94 16.53 -15.66
C GLN A 45 2.20 17.87 -15.79
N GLY A 46 0.91 17.82 -16.15
CA GLY A 46 0.03 19.00 -16.13
C GLY A 46 -0.35 19.49 -14.73
N TYR A 47 0.04 18.79 -13.66
CA TYR A 47 -0.16 19.19 -12.26
C TYR A 47 1.13 19.73 -11.64
N ASP A 48 1.39 21.02 -11.91
CA ASP A 48 2.45 21.75 -11.23
C ASP A 48 2.08 22.08 -9.76
N GLN A 49 3.02 22.71 -9.04
CA GLN A 49 2.82 23.05 -7.63
C GLN A 49 1.61 23.95 -7.39
N GLU A 50 1.34 24.90 -8.29
CA GLU A 50 0.23 25.85 -8.13
C GLU A 50 -1.09 25.14 -8.34
N LYS A 51 -1.18 24.30 -9.38
CA LYS A 51 -2.37 23.51 -9.67
C LYS A 51 -2.70 22.55 -8.54
N ILE A 52 -1.70 21.85 -7.97
CA ILE A 52 -1.93 20.95 -6.82
C ILE A 52 -2.47 21.75 -5.62
N ARG A 53 -1.92 22.94 -5.33
CA ARG A 53 -2.40 23.78 -4.22
C ARG A 53 -3.81 24.31 -4.43
N SER A 54 -4.20 24.58 -5.67
CA SER A 54 -5.52 25.08 -6.01
C SER A 54 -6.60 24.00 -6.04
N MET A 55 -6.24 22.71 -5.99
CA MET A 55 -7.21 21.61 -6.07
C MET A 55 -8.30 21.75 -5.00
N ASP A 56 -9.54 21.59 -5.43
CA ASP A 56 -10.66 21.27 -4.54
C ASP A 56 -10.85 19.75 -4.38
N GLY A 57 -11.95 19.33 -3.76
CA GLY A 57 -12.23 17.91 -3.55
C GLY A 57 -12.55 17.15 -4.85
N GLU A 58 -13.06 17.82 -5.88
CA GLU A 58 -13.32 17.21 -7.19
C GLU A 58 -12.02 17.08 -7.98
N ASP A 59 -11.19 18.13 -7.99
CA ASP A 59 -9.87 18.08 -8.61
C ASP A 59 -9.01 16.95 -8.02
N LEU A 60 -9.08 16.74 -6.69
CA LEU A 60 -8.41 15.63 -6.03
C LEU A 60 -8.93 14.28 -6.50
N TYR A 61 -10.25 14.14 -6.68
CA TYR A 61 -10.85 12.92 -7.23
C TYR A 61 -10.36 12.65 -8.65
N GLU A 62 -10.35 13.64 -9.53
CA GLU A 62 -9.84 13.52 -10.90
C GLU A 62 -8.34 13.19 -10.98
N TYR A 63 -7.59 13.62 -9.95
CA TYR A 63 -6.15 13.38 -9.83
C TYR A 63 -5.81 11.98 -9.32
N ILE A 64 -6.56 11.46 -8.33
CA ILE A 64 -6.29 10.17 -7.67
C ILE A 64 -7.02 9.01 -8.34
N SER A 65 -8.31 9.15 -8.68
CA SER A 65 -9.13 8.05 -9.24
C SER A 65 -8.55 7.32 -10.48
N PRO A 66 -7.77 7.94 -11.39
CA PRO A 66 -7.20 7.24 -12.54
C PRO A 66 -5.94 6.43 -12.24
N LEU A 67 -5.45 6.42 -11.00
CA LEU A 67 -4.31 5.59 -10.63
C LEU A 67 -4.64 4.10 -10.83
N TRP A 68 -3.68 3.32 -11.29
CA TRP A 68 -3.79 1.86 -11.36
C TRP A 68 -3.97 1.27 -9.97
N ALA A 69 -3.31 1.84 -8.95
CA ALA A 69 -3.54 1.48 -7.55
C ALA A 69 -4.99 1.71 -7.07
N MET A 70 -5.82 2.45 -7.82
CA MET A 70 -7.24 2.66 -7.50
C MET A 70 -8.18 1.62 -8.10
N GLN A 71 -7.70 0.70 -8.95
CA GLN A 71 -8.54 -0.31 -9.61
C GLN A 71 -9.13 -1.36 -8.65
N ILE A 72 -8.49 -1.56 -7.51
CA ILE A 72 -8.99 -2.41 -6.42
C ILE A 72 -10.26 -1.84 -5.75
N TRP A 73 -10.53 -0.54 -5.93
CA TRP A 73 -11.67 0.13 -5.31
C TRP A 73 -12.80 0.33 -6.32
N GLY A 74 -13.94 -0.31 -6.09
CA GLY A 74 -15.15 -0.04 -6.87
C GLY A 74 -15.68 1.39 -6.65
N ASN A 75 -15.75 1.83 -5.39
CA ASN A 75 -16.12 3.21 -5.07
C ASN A 75 -14.88 4.08 -4.82
N LYS A 76 -14.29 4.58 -5.91
CA LYS A 76 -13.11 5.45 -5.86
C LYS A 76 -13.37 6.78 -5.14
N ARG A 77 -14.60 7.30 -5.20
CA ARG A 77 -15.00 8.55 -4.53
C ARG A 77 -14.95 8.41 -3.02
N TYR A 78 -15.44 7.28 -2.50
CA TYR A 78 -15.36 6.96 -1.07
C TYR A 78 -13.91 6.98 -0.57
N VAL A 79 -12.96 6.47 -1.35
CA VAL A 79 -11.53 6.51 -0.99
C VAL A 79 -11.02 7.94 -0.93
N THR A 80 -11.34 8.77 -1.93
CA THR A 80 -10.87 10.17 -1.95
C THR A 80 -11.51 11.03 -0.86
N ASP A 81 -12.77 10.78 -0.52
CA ASP A 81 -13.44 11.46 0.58
C ASP A 81 -12.81 11.07 1.93
N ASN A 82 -12.48 9.80 2.14
CA ASN A 82 -11.75 9.35 3.33
C ASN A 82 -10.34 9.96 3.40
N LEU A 83 -9.64 10.10 2.27
CA LEU A 83 -8.33 10.79 2.24
C LEU A 83 -8.45 12.23 2.74
N VAL A 84 -9.53 12.93 2.36
CA VAL A 84 -9.80 14.29 2.83
C VAL A 84 -10.21 14.30 4.30
N GLU A 85 -11.06 13.36 4.75
CA GLU A 85 -11.49 13.26 6.14
C GLU A 85 -10.33 12.96 7.10
N ASP A 86 -9.46 12.02 6.73
CA ASP A 86 -8.35 11.54 7.57
C ASP A 86 -7.21 12.56 7.70
N ASN A 87 -6.99 13.40 6.68
CA ASN A 87 -5.81 14.26 6.57
C ASN A 87 -6.14 15.76 6.55
N GLY A 88 -7.32 16.15 6.05
CA GLY A 88 -7.65 17.52 5.67
C GLY A 88 -7.06 17.89 4.30
N LEU A 89 -7.90 18.43 3.40
CA LEU A 89 -7.53 18.71 2.01
C LEU A 89 -6.31 19.64 1.88
N GLU A 90 -6.27 20.75 2.63
CA GLU A 90 -5.16 21.71 2.56
C GLU A 90 -3.81 21.08 2.97
N TYR A 91 -3.82 20.25 4.00
CA TYR A 91 -2.62 19.59 4.47
C TYR A 91 -2.14 18.53 3.46
N LEU A 92 -3.08 17.73 2.92
CA LEU A 92 -2.79 16.74 1.88
C LEU A 92 -2.14 17.38 0.64
N LYS A 93 -2.68 18.52 0.17
CA LYS A 93 -2.12 19.24 -0.99
C LYS A 93 -0.67 19.69 -0.75
N GLU A 94 -0.35 20.21 0.42
CA GLU A 94 1.02 20.65 0.72
C GLU A 94 1.99 19.47 0.87
N GLU A 95 1.58 18.34 1.46
CA GLU A 95 2.43 17.14 1.50
C GLU A 95 2.63 16.54 0.10
N LEU A 96 1.63 16.57 -0.79
CA LEU A 96 1.79 16.19 -2.20
C LEU A 96 2.80 17.09 -2.91
N VAL A 97 2.73 18.42 -2.71
CA VAL A 97 3.72 19.34 -3.28
C VAL A 97 5.12 19.06 -2.76
N GLU A 98 5.28 18.82 -1.45
CA GLU A 98 6.58 18.47 -0.88
C GLU A 98 7.11 17.17 -1.51
N LEU A 99 6.29 16.12 -1.61
CA LEU A 99 6.68 14.84 -2.18
C LEU A 99 7.20 15.01 -3.62
N LEU A 100 6.42 15.70 -4.45
CA LEU A 100 6.63 15.76 -5.89
C LEU A 100 7.66 16.80 -6.32
N TRP A 101 7.75 17.93 -5.61
CA TRP A 101 8.47 19.11 -6.12
C TRP A 101 9.53 19.68 -5.16
N SER A 102 9.65 19.15 -3.94
CA SER A 102 10.72 19.59 -3.04
C SER A 102 12.10 19.17 -3.56
N ASN A 103 13.09 20.03 -3.29
CA ASN A 103 14.49 19.81 -3.64
C ASN A 103 15.23 18.84 -2.69
N LYS A 104 14.54 18.32 -1.67
CA LYS A 104 15.09 17.30 -0.78
C LYS A 104 15.33 15.98 -1.54
N PRO A 105 16.24 15.12 -1.05
CA PRO A 105 16.39 13.76 -1.55
C PRO A 105 15.06 12.99 -1.53
N ILE A 106 14.90 11.99 -2.40
CA ILE A 106 13.64 11.23 -2.48
C ILE A 106 13.35 10.48 -1.18
N GLU A 107 14.40 10.05 -0.50
CA GLU A 107 14.36 9.27 0.73
C GLU A 107 13.57 10.03 1.81
N GLY A 108 14.01 11.25 2.11
CA GLY A 108 13.34 12.10 3.10
C GLY A 108 11.97 12.60 2.67
N ARG A 109 11.68 12.71 1.36
CA ARG A 109 10.35 13.10 0.88
C ARG A 109 9.35 11.95 1.02
N TRP A 110 9.80 10.75 0.66
CA TRP A 110 9.05 9.50 0.79
C TRP A 110 8.69 9.23 2.26
N ASP A 111 9.68 9.23 3.14
CA ASP A 111 9.47 8.96 4.57
C ASP A 111 8.57 10.00 5.22
N ARG A 112 8.76 11.28 4.89
CA ARG A 112 7.89 12.37 5.35
C ARG A 112 6.45 12.12 4.93
N PHE A 113 6.22 11.84 3.65
CA PHE A 113 4.86 11.65 3.13
C PHE A 113 4.18 10.45 3.78
N ARG A 114 4.86 9.29 3.82
CA ARG A 114 4.34 8.07 4.45
C ARG A 114 4.04 8.23 5.95
N LYS A 115 4.82 9.05 6.65
CA LYS A 115 4.60 9.33 8.07
C LYS A 115 3.39 10.25 8.30
N ASN A 116 3.17 11.20 7.41
CA ASN A 116 2.22 12.29 7.61
C ASN A 116 0.86 12.07 6.97
N ILE A 117 0.79 11.32 5.87
CA ILE A 117 -0.43 11.09 5.09
C ILE A 117 -0.93 9.68 5.32
N LYS A 118 -2.19 9.58 5.77
CA LYS A 118 -2.91 8.33 5.98
C LYS A 118 -3.66 7.93 4.72
N GLY A 119 -3.79 6.62 4.51
CA GLY A 119 -4.61 6.06 3.43
C GLY A 119 -3.99 6.07 2.03
N MET A 120 -2.71 6.44 1.89
CA MET A 120 -1.96 6.29 0.64
C MET A 120 -0.81 5.30 0.85
N GLY A 121 -0.94 4.10 0.29
CA GLY A 121 0.09 3.07 0.33
C GLY A 121 1.21 3.31 -0.71
N PRO A 122 2.31 2.54 -0.64
CA PRO A 122 3.43 2.68 -1.57
C PRO A 122 3.07 2.65 -3.05
N ALA A 123 2.09 1.82 -3.45
CA ALA A 123 1.63 1.74 -4.83
C ALA A 123 1.12 3.10 -5.35
N MET A 124 0.24 3.77 -4.60
CA MET A 124 -0.27 5.10 -4.98
C MET A 124 0.85 6.15 -4.99
N ILE A 125 1.69 6.17 -3.95
CA ILE A 125 2.76 7.17 -3.79
C ILE A 125 3.77 7.07 -4.93
N SER A 126 4.25 5.85 -5.20
CA SER A 126 5.22 5.57 -6.26
C SER A 126 4.64 5.80 -7.65
N GLU A 127 3.38 5.43 -7.89
CA GLU A 127 2.70 5.68 -9.15
C GLU A 127 2.59 7.18 -9.47
N ILE A 128 2.17 8.01 -8.51
CA ILE A 128 2.10 9.46 -8.70
C ILE A 128 3.51 10.01 -8.98
N LEU A 129 4.53 9.62 -8.20
CA LEU A 129 5.91 10.02 -8.43
C LEU A 129 6.40 9.64 -9.83
N CYS A 130 6.11 8.42 -10.28
CA CYS A 130 6.48 7.91 -11.60
C CYS A 130 5.77 8.70 -12.70
N LYS A 131 4.45 8.88 -12.63
CA LYS A 131 3.70 9.61 -13.67
C LYS A 131 4.10 11.09 -13.74
N THR A 132 4.44 11.72 -12.61
CA THR A 132 4.94 13.11 -12.60
C THR A 132 6.40 13.22 -13.07
N HIS A 133 7.28 12.31 -12.65
CA HIS A 133 8.71 12.32 -12.99
C HIS A 133 9.16 10.97 -13.57
N PRO A 134 8.70 10.62 -14.80
CA PRO A 134 8.81 9.27 -15.36
C PRO A 134 10.23 8.77 -15.57
N ASN A 135 11.22 9.66 -15.61
CA ASN A 135 12.61 9.26 -15.84
C ASN A 135 13.39 9.09 -14.52
N LYS A 136 12.73 9.19 -13.37
CA LYS A 136 13.37 9.22 -12.05
C LYS A 136 12.87 8.18 -11.07
N TYR A 137 11.57 7.93 -11.06
CA TYR A 137 10.91 7.14 -10.02
C TYR A 137 10.06 6.04 -10.65
N ILE A 138 9.99 4.91 -9.96
CA ILE A 138 9.34 3.68 -10.43
C ILE A 138 7.92 3.58 -9.90
N VAL A 139 7.13 2.67 -10.47
CA VAL A 139 5.90 2.19 -9.84
C VAL A 139 6.27 0.98 -8.98
N TRP A 140 5.98 1.05 -7.68
CA TRP A 140 6.20 -0.07 -6.77
C TRP A 140 4.89 -0.72 -6.37
N ASN A 141 4.62 -1.88 -6.93
CA ASN A 141 3.45 -2.70 -6.64
C ASN A 141 3.86 -4.20 -6.59
N ARG A 142 2.89 -5.08 -6.36
CA ARG A 142 3.12 -6.54 -6.34
C ARG A 142 3.71 -7.07 -7.65
N ARG A 143 3.38 -6.47 -8.79
CA ARG A 143 3.88 -6.88 -10.12
C ARG A 143 5.37 -6.58 -10.25
N ALA A 144 5.81 -5.41 -9.76
CA ALA A 144 7.21 -5.03 -9.64
C ALA A 144 7.97 -5.98 -8.71
N GLU A 145 7.43 -6.26 -7.52
CA GLU A 145 8.02 -7.20 -6.57
C GLU A 145 8.24 -8.60 -7.19
N VAL A 146 7.19 -9.16 -7.81
CA VAL A 146 7.24 -10.47 -8.46
C VAL A 146 8.27 -10.50 -9.59
N GLY A 147 8.28 -9.46 -10.44
CA GLY A 147 9.20 -9.36 -11.57
C GLY A 147 10.66 -9.29 -11.12
N LEU A 148 10.97 -8.43 -10.14
CA LEU A 148 12.32 -8.31 -9.61
C LEU A 148 12.76 -9.57 -8.85
N ASN A 149 11.87 -10.20 -8.09
CA ASN A 149 12.15 -11.46 -7.42
C ASN A 149 12.47 -12.57 -8.43
N TYR A 150 11.70 -12.64 -9.52
CA TYR A 150 11.96 -13.58 -10.61
C TYR A 150 13.31 -13.32 -11.31
N LEU A 151 13.71 -12.06 -11.44
CA LEU A 151 15.06 -11.69 -11.89
C LEU A 151 16.16 -11.98 -10.84
N GLY A 152 15.81 -12.48 -9.66
CA GLY A 152 16.75 -12.86 -8.60
C GLY A 152 17.35 -11.66 -7.88
N VAL A 153 16.59 -10.57 -7.75
CA VAL A 153 16.95 -9.43 -6.90
C VAL A 153 16.72 -9.81 -5.44
N ASP A 154 17.80 -9.75 -4.66
CA ASP A 154 17.77 -10.03 -3.22
C ASP A 154 17.33 -8.79 -2.42
N GLY A 155 16.79 -8.97 -1.21
CA GLY A 155 16.49 -7.86 -0.29
C GLY A 155 15.30 -6.98 -0.69
N LEU A 156 14.37 -7.51 -1.48
CA LEU A 156 13.10 -6.86 -1.80
C LEU A 156 12.21 -6.76 -0.55
N PRO A 157 11.48 -5.65 -0.38
CA PRO A 157 10.54 -5.51 0.73
C PRO A 157 9.37 -6.47 0.51
N LYS A 158 9.15 -7.36 1.49
CA LYS A 158 8.02 -8.30 1.51
C LYS A 158 6.73 -7.64 1.99
N TYR A 159 6.86 -6.53 2.72
CA TYR A 159 5.77 -5.79 3.33
C TYR A 159 6.00 -4.28 3.17
N ASP A 160 4.92 -3.51 3.12
CA ASP A 160 4.98 -2.06 2.86
C ASP A 160 5.79 -1.31 3.93
N TYR A 161 5.77 -1.75 5.18
CA TYR A 161 6.59 -1.12 6.23
C TYR A 161 8.10 -1.25 6.01
N GLN A 162 8.56 -2.19 5.19
CA GLN A 162 9.98 -2.37 4.85
C GLN A 162 10.44 -1.42 3.72
N LEU A 163 9.50 -0.71 3.09
CA LEU A 163 9.77 0.21 2.00
C LEU A 163 9.92 1.65 2.51
N ASP A 164 11.01 1.90 3.24
CA ASP A 164 11.42 3.26 3.57
C ASP A 164 11.99 4.00 2.34
N GLY A 165 12.37 5.25 2.54
CA GLY A 165 12.88 6.11 1.49
C GLY A 165 14.20 5.64 0.87
N GLU A 166 15.09 5.03 1.67
CA GLU A 166 16.36 4.47 1.16
C GLU A 166 16.09 3.23 0.32
N LYS A 167 15.20 2.34 0.77
CA LYS A 167 14.77 1.16 0.01
C LYS A 167 14.07 1.57 -1.28
N TYR A 168 13.20 2.58 -1.24
CA TYR A 168 12.53 3.07 -2.45
C TYR A 168 13.52 3.64 -3.47
N LYS A 169 14.52 4.40 -3.01
CA LYS A 169 15.61 4.87 -3.86
C LYS A 169 16.45 3.73 -4.44
N GLU A 170 16.78 2.72 -3.63
CA GLU A 170 17.49 1.53 -4.08
C GLU A 170 16.73 0.85 -5.23
N LEU A 171 15.43 0.64 -5.08
CA LEU A 171 14.57 0.06 -6.12
C LEU A 171 14.53 0.93 -7.38
N CYS A 172 14.48 2.26 -7.23
CA CYS A 172 14.58 3.18 -8.37
C CYS A 172 15.91 2.99 -9.13
N GLU A 173 17.03 2.77 -8.45
CA GLU A 173 18.31 2.51 -9.11
C GLU A 173 18.33 1.15 -9.81
N ILE A 174 17.71 0.12 -9.23
CA ILE A 174 17.60 -1.22 -9.83
C ILE A 174 16.85 -1.17 -11.16
N GLU A 175 15.69 -0.51 -11.21
CA GLU A 175 14.90 -0.42 -12.44
C GLU A 175 15.46 0.55 -13.47
N LYS A 176 16.19 1.61 -13.07
CA LYS A 176 16.98 2.42 -14.01
C LYS A 176 18.00 1.58 -14.76
N ASP A 177 18.55 0.58 -14.11
CA ASP A 177 19.46 -0.38 -14.70
C ASP A 177 18.75 -1.26 -15.74
N ILE A 178 17.50 -1.65 -15.49
CA ILE A 178 16.64 -2.35 -16.46
C ILE A 178 16.33 -1.43 -17.64
N ALA A 179 15.95 -0.17 -17.40
CA ALA A 179 15.71 0.82 -18.45
C ALA A 179 16.93 1.03 -19.35
N GLN A 180 18.14 1.03 -18.79
CA GLN A 180 19.37 1.10 -19.58
C GLN A 180 19.56 -0.13 -20.48
N GLU A 181 19.24 -1.33 -20.00
CA GLU A 181 19.30 -2.55 -20.81
C GLU A 181 18.23 -2.55 -21.92
N LEU A 182 17.01 -2.09 -21.64
CA LEU A 182 15.97 -1.88 -22.65
C LEU A 182 16.42 -0.87 -23.71
N ARG A 183 17.03 0.25 -23.31
CA ARG A 183 17.57 1.23 -24.25
C ARG A 183 18.66 0.65 -25.14
N LYS A 184 19.57 -0.17 -24.59
CA LYS A 184 20.60 -0.88 -25.38
C LYS A 184 19.99 -1.84 -26.40
N ALA A 185 18.80 -2.37 -26.11
CA ALA A 185 18.00 -3.18 -27.01
C ALA A 185 17.17 -2.35 -28.01
N GLY A 186 17.29 -1.02 -28.03
CA GLY A 186 16.66 -0.17 -29.04
C GLY A 186 15.22 0.24 -28.74
N PHE A 187 14.78 0.15 -27.49
CA PHE A 187 13.55 0.83 -27.04
C PHE A 187 13.84 2.33 -26.87
N GLU A 188 13.03 3.19 -27.50
CA GLU A 188 13.19 4.65 -27.49
C GLU A 188 12.65 5.31 -26.22
N ASP A 189 11.58 4.74 -25.66
CA ASP A 189 10.99 5.16 -24.39
C ASP A 189 11.88 4.70 -23.22
N ASP A 190 12.42 5.65 -22.48
CA ASP A 190 13.28 5.42 -21.33
C ASP A 190 12.62 5.74 -19.99
N SER A 191 11.29 5.90 -19.99
CA SER A 191 10.51 6.09 -18.78
C SER A 191 10.50 4.84 -17.90
N MET A 192 10.29 5.02 -16.61
CA MET A 192 10.05 3.92 -15.68
C MET A 192 8.67 3.28 -15.92
N LEU A 193 7.72 3.98 -16.58
CA LEU A 193 6.49 3.34 -17.05
C LEU A 193 6.76 2.31 -18.15
N MET A 194 7.76 2.52 -19.02
CA MET A 194 8.18 1.49 -19.98
C MET A 194 8.76 0.26 -19.26
N VAL A 195 9.49 0.46 -18.17
CA VAL A 195 9.99 -0.64 -17.34
C VAL A 195 8.85 -1.39 -16.67
N ASP A 196 7.86 -0.68 -16.12
CA ASP A 196 6.66 -1.27 -15.51
C ASP A 196 5.87 -2.13 -16.52
N TYR A 197 5.62 -1.64 -17.74
CA TYR A 197 4.98 -2.43 -18.80
C TYR A 197 5.82 -3.66 -19.19
N PHE A 198 7.14 -3.53 -19.31
CA PHE A 198 8.01 -4.68 -19.55
C PHE A 198 7.89 -5.73 -18.43
N ILE A 199 7.92 -5.30 -17.17
CA ILE A 199 7.72 -6.20 -16.02
C ILE A 199 6.36 -6.89 -16.10
N TRP A 200 5.31 -6.15 -16.47
CA TRP A 200 3.94 -6.65 -16.56
C TRP A 200 3.74 -7.66 -17.71
N HIS A 201 4.35 -7.45 -18.86
CA HIS A 201 4.21 -8.37 -20.00
C HIS A 201 5.11 -9.60 -19.86
N GLU A 202 6.36 -9.42 -19.45
CA GLU A 202 7.38 -10.48 -19.56
C GLU A 202 7.69 -11.23 -18.28
N LEU A 203 7.48 -10.59 -17.12
CA LEU A 203 8.00 -11.10 -15.84
C LEU A 203 6.91 -11.59 -14.89
N GLN A 204 5.66 -11.65 -15.36
CA GLN A 204 4.50 -12.14 -14.59
C GLN A 204 4.39 -13.66 -14.62
N VAL A 205 5.39 -14.32 -14.04
CA VAL A 205 5.46 -15.79 -14.05
C VAL A 205 4.41 -16.38 -13.10
N GLU A 206 3.44 -17.11 -13.65
CA GLU A 206 2.33 -17.75 -12.91
C GLU A 206 2.80 -18.60 -11.73
N GLU A 207 3.92 -19.32 -11.86
CA GLU A 207 4.46 -20.14 -10.77
C GLU A 207 4.97 -19.30 -9.58
N VAL A 208 5.51 -18.11 -9.85
CA VAL A 208 5.92 -17.15 -8.81
C VAL A 208 4.68 -16.45 -8.23
N LEU A 209 3.68 -16.16 -9.07
CA LEU A 209 2.38 -15.61 -8.64
C LEU A 209 1.56 -16.61 -7.78
N ALA A 210 1.65 -17.91 -8.05
CA ALA A 210 0.96 -18.95 -7.30
C ALA A 210 1.68 -19.32 -5.99
N ASN A 211 3.00 -19.18 -5.95
CA ASN A 211 3.82 -19.45 -4.76
C ASN A 211 4.01 -18.21 -3.87
N SER A 212 3.79 -17.00 -4.38
CA SER A 212 3.75 -15.77 -3.55
C SER A 212 2.61 -15.80 -2.54
N GLY A 213 1.52 -16.53 -2.81
CA GLY A 213 0.45 -16.81 -1.83
C GLY A 213 0.71 -18.00 -0.89
N LYS A 214 1.73 -18.83 -1.17
CA LYS A 214 2.17 -19.93 -0.30
C LYS A 214 3.48 -19.56 0.38
N LYS A 215 3.43 -18.49 1.17
CA LYS A 215 4.57 -18.07 2.00
C LYS A 215 4.83 -19.13 3.06
N SER A 216 5.96 -19.83 2.93
CA SER A 216 6.41 -20.81 3.93
C SER A 216 6.62 -20.13 5.28
N GLN A 217 6.15 -20.76 6.36
CA GLN A 217 6.27 -20.28 7.75
C GLN A 217 7.72 -20.25 8.28
N SER A 218 8.75 -20.49 7.46
CA SER A 218 10.06 -20.94 7.97
C SER A 218 11.20 -19.93 8.02
N ASP A 219 11.12 -18.75 7.41
CA ASP A 219 12.26 -17.82 7.45
C ASP A 219 12.03 -16.71 8.47
N ALA A 220 12.14 -17.11 9.74
CA ALA A 220 12.29 -16.21 10.87
C ALA A 220 13.77 -15.78 10.99
N GLU A 221 14.15 -14.76 10.23
CA GLU A 221 15.20 -13.86 10.72
C GLU A 221 14.51 -12.71 11.43
N GLU A 222 14.68 -12.69 12.75
CA GLU A 222 14.21 -11.63 13.64
C GLU A 222 15.06 -10.39 13.39
N GLU A 223 14.63 -9.50 12.50
CA GLU A 223 15.19 -8.16 12.44
C GLU A 223 14.80 -7.40 13.71
N SER A 224 15.81 -6.99 14.48
CA SER A 224 15.64 -6.07 15.59
C SER A 224 15.14 -4.73 15.05
N LEU A 225 13.87 -4.41 15.27
CA LEU A 225 13.23 -3.21 14.76
C LEU A 225 13.80 -1.97 15.47
N GLU A 226 14.34 -1.03 14.69
CA GLU A 226 14.61 0.34 15.15
C GLU A 226 13.29 1.07 15.44
N ASP A 227 13.32 2.08 16.32
CA ASP A 227 12.10 2.76 16.82
C ASP A 227 11.21 3.36 15.73
N ASP A 228 11.80 3.82 14.61
CA ASP A 228 11.09 4.36 13.45
C ASP A 228 10.39 3.27 12.61
N ALA A 229 10.98 2.07 12.50
CA ALA A 229 10.38 0.94 11.81
C ALA A 229 9.09 0.46 12.51
N SER A 230 9.04 0.59 13.85
CA SER A 230 7.86 0.24 14.64
C SER A 230 6.64 1.11 14.34
N ASP A 231 6.84 2.38 13.99
CA ASP A 231 5.73 3.30 13.64
C ASP A 231 5.22 3.01 12.23
N PHE A 232 6.11 2.69 11.29
CA PHE A 232 5.71 2.24 9.96
C PHE A 232 4.89 0.94 10.01
N ILE A 233 5.34 -0.06 10.79
CA ILE A 233 4.57 -1.30 10.98
C ILE A 233 3.20 -1.00 11.58
N HIS A 234 3.16 -0.17 12.62
CA HIS A 234 1.89 0.17 13.29
C HIS A 234 0.88 0.77 12.31
N ASN A 235 1.29 1.82 11.60
CA ASN A 235 0.43 2.52 10.65
C ASN A 235 0.01 1.63 9.48
N ASP A 236 0.93 0.81 8.97
CA ASP A 236 0.66 -0.13 7.88
C ASP A 236 -0.40 -1.17 8.29
N ILE A 237 -0.22 -1.81 9.44
CA ILE A 237 -1.17 -2.79 9.96
C ILE A 237 -2.52 -2.15 10.26
N ARG A 238 -2.54 -0.97 10.89
CA ARG A 238 -3.77 -0.20 11.15
C ARG A 238 -4.54 0.05 9.85
N ASP A 239 -3.88 0.59 8.84
CA ASP A 239 -4.52 0.96 7.57
C ASP A 239 -5.01 -0.28 6.81
N LYS A 240 -4.27 -1.40 6.86
CA LYS A 240 -4.71 -2.67 6.26
C LYS A 240 -5.92 -3.26 6.99
N ILE A 241 -6.01 -3.17 8.32
CA ILE A 241 -7.22 -3.57 9.06
C ILE A 241 -8.41 -2.71 8.62
N ARG A 242 -8.23 -1.40 8.43
CA ARG A 242 -9.29 -0.53 7.92
C ARG A 242 -9.76 -1.00 6.54
N ASN A 243 -8.83 -1.21 5.60
CA ASN A 243 -9.14 -1.63 4.24
C ASN A 243 -9.89 -2.97 4.20
N ILE A 244 -9.45 -3.96 5.00
CA ILE A 244 -10.17 -5.24 5.16
C ILE A 244 -11.62 -4.99 5.60
N GLY A 245 -11.82 -4.12 6.60
CA GLY A 245 -13.16 -3.75 7.07
C GLY A 245 -14.02 -3.13 5.95
N GLN A 246 -13.46 -2.20 5.18
CA GLN A 246 -14.14 -1.56 4.05
C GLN A 246 -14.56 -2.57 2.99
N TRP A 247 -13.65 -3.49 2.61
CA TRP A 247 -13.95 -4.54 1.62
C TRP A 247 -14.99 -5.54 2.10
N LEU A 248 -15.07 -5.78 3.41
CA LEU A 248 -16.12 -6.61 4.02
C LEU A 248 -17.45 -5.86 4.18
N GLY A 249 -17.54 -4.59 3.78
CA GLY A 249 -18.76 -3.77 3.84
C GLY A 249 -19.01 -3.10 5.19
N PHE A 250 -18.01 -3.05 6.08
CA PHE A 250 -18.08 -2.23 7.29
C PHE A 250 -17.77 -0.77 6.98
N ASN A 251 -18.40 0.14 7.72
CA ASN A 251 -17.89 1.50 7.85
C ASN A 251 -16.65 1.46 8.75
N ALA A 252 -15.47 1.33 8.14
CA ALA A 252 -14.21 1.20 8.86
C ALA A 252 -13.42 2.51 8.86
N ASN A 253 -12.94 2.91 10.05
CA ASN A 253 -12.26 4.18 10.27
C ASN A 253 -11.02 3.98 11.15
N ILE A 254 -10.01 4.81 10.97
CA ILE A 254 -8.81 4.83 11.81
C ILE A 254 -8.89 5.91 12.90
N GLU A 255 -8.18 5.68 14.01
CA GLU A 255 -7.98 6.67 15.10
C GLU A 255 -9.25 7.32 15.64
N ARG A 256 -10.34 6.55 15.73
CA ARG A 256 -11.66 7.06 16.09
C ARG A 256 -11.89 7.02 17.60
N ARG A 257 -12.56 8.05 18.13
CA ARG A 257 -13.04 8.06 19.52
C ARG A 257 -14.34 7.26 19.66
N ILE A 258 -14.32 6.20 20.48
CA ILE A 258 -15.48 5.30 20.67
C ILE A 258 -16.20 5.53 21.99
N ALA A 259 -15.47 6.00 23.00
CA ALA A 259 -15.99 6.37 24.30
C ALA A 259 -15.17 7.53 24.89
N ALA A 260 -15.65 8.13 25.98
CA ALA A 260 -14.92 9.21 26.65
C ALA A 260 -13.51 8.74 27.06
N GLY A 261 -12.49 9.31 26.42
CA GLY A 261 -11.08 9.00 26.69
C GLY A 261 -10.56 7.67 26.11
N SER A 262 -11.23 7.13 25.08
CA SER A 262 -10.73 6.00 24.27
C SER A 262 -10.69 6.39 22.79
N GLN A 263 -9.48 6.54 22.28
CA GLN A 263 -9.17 6.69 20.86
C GLN A 263 -8.44 5.42 20.46
N VAL A 264 -8.97 4.68 19.50
CA VAL A 264 -8.50 3.33 19.13
C VAL A 264 -8.01 3.33 17.70
N ASP A 265 -7.11 2.40 17.37
CA ASP A 265 -6.42 2.41 16.08
C ASP A 265 -7.34 2.17 14.90
N THR A 266 -8.24 1.19 14.98
CA THR A 266 -9.22 0.93 13.92
C THR A 266 -10.54 0.46 14.47
N VAL A 267 -11.63 0.89 13.83
CA VAL A 267 -12.99 0.52 14.19
C VAL A 267 -13.71 0.02 12.96
N TRP A 268 -14.35 -1.14 13.07
CA TRP A 268 -15.32 -1.62 12.08
C TRP A 268 -16.73 -1.45 12.63
N GLU A 269 -17.58 -0.83 11.85
CA GLU A 269 -18.95 -0.53 12.25
C GLU A 269 -19.96 -1.00 11.20
N SER A 270 -21.05 -1.61 11.65
CA SER A 270 -22.21 -1.90 10.80
C SER A 270 -23.49 -1.44 11.50
N THR A 271 -24.39 -0.81 10.73
CA THR A 271 -25.72 -0.41 11.19
C THR A 271 -26.73 -1.49 10.83
N ILE A 272 -27.44 -2.03 11.82
CA ILE A 272 -28.44 -3.08 11.63
C ILE A 272 -29.82 -2.44 11.65
N GLY A 273 -30.25 -1.92 10.50
CA GLY A 273 -31.57 -1.28 10.33
C GLY A 273 -31.85 -0.23 11.42
N ASN A 274 -33.02 -0.32 12.05
CA ASN A 274 -33.38 0.50 13.22
C ASN A 274 -33.07 -0.17 14.57
N MET A 275 -32.40 -1.33 14.58
CA MET A 275 -32.14 -2.11 15.79
C MET A 275 -30.88 -1.64 16.53
N GLY A 276 -29.96 -0.96 15.84
CA GLY A 276 -28.76 -0.39 16.45
C GLY A 276 -27.52 -0.56 15.58
N ARG A 277 -26.36 -0.47 16.23
CA ARG A 277 -25.04 -0.55 15.59
C ARG A 277 -24.22 -1.65 16.25
N VAL A 278 -23.40 -2.32 15.46
CA VAL A 278 -22.40 -3.28 15.93
C VAL A 278 -21.02 -2.71 15.62
N ILE A 279 -20.17 -2.68 16.65
CA ILE A 279 -18.83 -2.13 16.60
C ILE A 279 -17.81 -3.21 16.99
N TYR A 280 -16.76 -3.34 16.19
CA TYR A 280 -15.53 -4.06 16.52
C TYR A 280 -14.39 -3.06 16.61
N VAL A 281 -13.57 -3.19 17.64
CA VAL A 281 -12.45 -2.29 17.94
C VAL A 281 -11.15 -3.07 17.81
N PHE A 282 -10.18 -2.48 17.13
CA PHE A 282 -8.85 -3.04 16.92
C PHE A 282 -7.81 -2.08 17.48
N GLU A 283 -6.86 -2.62 18.24
CA GLU A 283 -5.69 -1.91 18.73
C GLU A 283 -4.43 -2.64 18.26
N VAL A 284 -3.53 -1.94 17.60
CA VAL A 284 -2.28 -2.45 17.06
C VAL A 284 -1.16 -2.17 18.06
N GLN A 285 -0.51 -3.21 18.54
CA GLN A 285 0.60 -3.10 19.48
C GLN A 285 1.90 -3.50 18.78
N THR A 286 2.75 -2.52 18.47
CA THR A 286 4.13 -2.79 18.00
C THR A 286 5.14 -2.48 19.10
N LYS A 287 4.91 -1.40 19.85
CA LYS A 287 5.73 -0.94 20.99
C LYS A 287 4.86 -0.31 22.08
N GLY A 288 5.44 -0.08 23.25
CA GLY A 288 4.78 0.60 24.37
C GLY A 288 4.19 -0.34 25.42
N SER A 289 3.34 0.22 26.29
CA SER A 289 2.81 -0.51 27.46
C SER A 289 1.57 -1.32 27.11
N ILE A 290 1.61 -2.63 27.38
CA ILE A 290 0.45 -3.54 27.31
C ILE A 290 -0.69 -3.04 28.22
N ASP A 291 -0.37 -2.42 29.35
CA ASP A 291 -1.39 -1.88 30.26
C ASP A 291 -2.16 -0.73 29.61
N SER A 292 -1.50 0.10 28.80
CA SER A 292 -2.17 1.17 28.05
C SER A 292 -3.15 0.60 27.03
N LEU A 293 -2.74 -0.44 26.30
CA LEU A 293 -3.62 -1.17 25.37
C LEU A 293 -4.83 -1.75 26.09
N ILE A 294 -4.61 -2.47 27.20
CA ILE A 294 -5.69 -3.08 28.00
C ILE A 294 -6.68 -2.02 28.50
N VAL A 295 -6.17 -0.91 29.02
CA VAL A 295 -6.99 0.21 29.49
C VAL A 295 -7.79 0.82 28.34
N ASN A 296 -7.20 0.98 27.15
CA ASN A 296 -7.89 1.54 26.01
C ASN A 296 -9.04 0.63 25.55
N LEU A 297 -8.78 -0.67 25.38
CA LEU A 297 -9.79 -1.67 25.01
C LEU A 297 -10.93 -1.77 26.05
N LEU A 298 -10.61 -1.76 27.35
CA LEU A 298 -11.60 -1.74 28.41
C LEU A 298 -12.51 -0.50 28.35
N LYS A 299 -11.92 0.67 28.09
CA LYS A 299 -12.71 1.90 27.93
C LYS A 299 -13.63 1.83 26.72
N SER A 300 -13.21 1.23 25.62
CA SER A 300 -14.06 1.03 24.44
C SER A 300 -15.26 0.13 24.75
N LEU A 301 -15.08 -0.90 25.58
CA LEU A 301 -16.15 -1.81 26.02
C LEU A 301 -17.24 -1.14 26.87
N ASN A 302 -17.04 0.10 27.34
CA ASN A 302 -18.11 0.89 27.97
C ASN A 302 -19.18 1.33 26.97
N ASN A 303 -18.90 1.28 25.67
CA ASN A 303 -19.90 1.51 24.63
C ASN A 303 -20.69 0.21 24.37
N PRO A 304 -22.02 0.17 24.62
CA PRO A 304 -22.81 -1.06 24.47
C PRO A 304 -22.86 -1.62 23.04
N ALA A 305 -22.59 -0.79 22.03
CA ALA A 305 -22.52 -1.23 20.64
C ALA A 305 -21.25 -2.06 20.34
N VAL A 306 -20.22 -1.98 21.19
CA VAL A 306 -18.97 -2.74 21.03
C VAL A 306 -19.20 -4.20 21.41
N GLN A 307 -19.17 -5.07 20.40
CA GLN A 307 -19.37 -6.51 20.55
C GLN A 307 -18.06 -7.26 20.76
N GLY A 308 -16.94 -6.73 20.28
CA GLY A 308 -15.63 -7.34 20.43
C GLY A 308 -14.49 -6.33 20.35
N VAL A 309 -13.40 -6.66 21.05
CA VAL A 309 -12.13 -5.93 21.01
C VAL A 309 -11.03 -6.88 20.55
N VAL A 310 -10.16 -6.42 19.66
CA VAL A 310 -9.10 -7.21 19.05
C VAL A 310 -7.76 -6.54 19.31
N ALA A 311 -6.83 -7.26 19.92
CA ALA A 311 -5.43 -6.84 19.97
C ALA A 311 -4.69 -7.46 18.80
N VAL A 312 -3.94 -6.63 18.08
CA VAL A 312 -3.16 -7.03 16.89
C VAL A 312 -1.68 -6.81 17.15
N SER A 313 -0.86 -7.84 17.03
CA SER A 313 0.58 -7.75 17.32
C SER A 313 1.35 -8.97 16.78
N ASP A 314 2.66 -9.04 17.07
CA ASP A 314 3.44 -10.26 16.86
C ASP A 314 3.04 -11.34 17.88
N ARG A 315 3.30 -12.62 17.55
CA ARG A 315 2.94 -13.76 18.41
C ARG A 315 3.46 -13.65 19.84
N LYS A 316 4.70 -13.19 20.04
CA LYS A 316 5.30 -13.09 21.38
C LYS A 316 4.58 -12.03 22.21
N GLN A 317 4.22 -10.91 21.61
CA GLN A 317 3.44 -9.87 22.27
C GLN A 317 1.99 -10.29 22.51
N LEU A 318 1.35 -10.97 21.57
CA LEU A 318 -0.01 -11.49 21.76
C LEU A 318 -0.09 -12.47 22.94
N GLU A 319 0.92 -13.31 23.15
CA GLU A 319 1.01 -14.17 24.33
C GLU A 319 1.06 -13.34 25.63
N LYS A 320 1.91 -12.31 25.68
CA LYS A 320 2.00 -11.41 26.84
C LYS A 320 0.69 -10.66 27.10
N ILE A 321 0.05 -10.15 26.04
CA ILE A 321 -1.24 -9.46 26.11
C ILE A 321 -2.31 -10.41 26.66
N LYS A 322 -2.33 -11.65 26.18
CA LYS A 322 -3.26 -12.69 26.66
C LYS A 322 -3.08 -12.93 28.15
N ASP A 323 -1.84 -13.18 28.59
CA ASP A 323 -1.53 -13.48 29.98
C ASP A 323 -1.90 -12.31 30.90
N HIS A 324 -1.61 -11.08 30.50
CA HIS A 324 -2.00 -9.87 31.24
C HIS A 324 -3.54 -9.72 31.30
N ALA A 325 -4.24 -10.02 30.20
CA ALA A 325 -5.69 -9.89 30.12
C ALA A 325 -6.45 -10.99 30.89
N GLU A 326 -5.84 -12.15 31.19
CA GLU A 326 -6.51 -13.23 31.94
C GLU A 326 -6.97 -12.77 33.33
N GLY A 327 -6.22 -11.89 33.97
CA GLY A 327 -6.55 -11.30 35.28
C GLY A 327 -7.54 -10.14 35.23
N VAL A 328 -7.97 -9.71 34.04
CA VAL A 328 -8.76 -8.49 33.85
C VAL A 328 -10.23 -8.83 33.57
N THR A 329 -11.05 -8.72 34.61
CA THR A 329 -12.50 -8.95 34.53
C THR A 329 -13.14 -8.06 33.46
N GLY A 330 -13.98 -8.65 32.60
CA GLY A 330 -14.70 -7.94 31.55
C GLY A 330 -13.94 -7.81 30.22
N LEU A 331 -12.62 -7.97 30.21
CA LEU A 331 -11.81 -8.01 28.99
C LEU A 331 -11.62 -9.44 28.49
N ARG A 332 -11.28 -10.38 29.37
CA ARG A 332 -10.93 -11.77 29.03
C ARG A 332 -11.88 -12.44 28.04
N ASP A 333 -13.19 -12.32 28.25
CA ASP A 333 -14.19 -13.02 27.43
C ASP A 333 -14.44 -12.35 26.07
N LYS A 334 -14.06 -11.07 25.94
CA LYS A 334 -14.33 -10.23 24.77
C LYS A 334 -13.08 -9.95 23.93
N LEU A 335 -11.89 -10.15 24.49
CA LEU A 335 -10.62 -9.97 23.80
C LEU A 335 -10.39 -11.08 22.78
N LYS A 336 -10.10 -10.66 21.55
CA LYS A 336 -9.58 -11.50 20.47
C LYS A 336 -8.15 -11.07 20.17
N LEU A 337 -7.38 -11.98 19.61
CA LEU A 337 -5.98 -11.77 19.25
C LEU A 337 -5.85 -12.03 17.76
N TRP A 338 -5.10 -11.20 17.05
CA TRP A 338 -4.83 -11.39 15.63
C TRP A 338 -3.36 -11.11 15.35
N ASP A 339 -2.66 -12.09 14.78
CA ASP A 339 -1.27 -11.94 14.35
C ASP A 339 -1.20 -10.94 13.19
N TYR A 340 -0.35 -9.91 13.28
CA TYR A 340 -0.25 -8.94 12.20
C TYR A 340 0.20 -9.58 10.88
N LYS A 341 0.92 -10.70 10.89
CA LYS A 341 1.28 -11.44 9.67
C LYS A 341 0.04 -12.04 9.02
N GLU A 342 -0.89 -12.56 9.82
CA GLU A 342 -2.18 -13.04 9.33
C GLU A 342 -3.05 -11.89 8.80
N VAL A 343 -2.98 -10.69 9.41
CA VAL A 343 -3.62 -9.49 8.86
C VAL A 343 -3.08 -9.18 7.45
N LEU A 344 -1.76 -9.19 7.29
CA LEU A 344 -1.10 -8.94 6.00
C LEU A 344 -1.55 -9.95 4.94
N ASP A 345 -1.56 -11.24 5.29
CA ASP A 345 -2.00 -12.31 4.38
C ASP A 345 -3.49 -12.19 4.02
N VAL A 346 -4.36 -11.85 4.98
CA VAL A 346 -5.80 -11.64 4.73
C VAL A 346 -6.03 -10.43 3.83
N HIS A 347 -5.30 -9.34 4.04
CA HIS A 347 -5.35 -8.16 3.19
C HIS A 347 -4.99 -8.52 1.74
N GLU A 348 -3.84 -9.17 1.52
CA GLU A 348 -3.36 -9.55 0.19
C GLU A 348 -4.35 -10.46 -0.55
N ASN A 349 -5.00 -11.39 0.16
CA ASN A 349 -6.00 -12.27 -0.43
C ASN A 349 -7.30 -11.54 -0.79
N LEU A 350 -7.79 -10.64 0.06
CA LEU A 350 -8.98 -9.85 -0.24
C LEU A 350 -8.74 -8.85 -1.36
N GLU A 351 -7.54 -8.28 -1.43
CA GLU A 351 -7.10 -7.43 -2.52
C GLU A 351 -7.21 -8.16 -3.87
N TYR A 352 -6.61 -9.34 -3.98
CA TYR A 352 -6.70 -10.17 -5.19
C TYR A 352 -8.15 -10.49 -5.58
N VAL A 353 -9.00 -10.81 -4.61
CA VAL A 353 -10.43 -11.10 -4.85
C VAL A 353 -11.17 -9.86 -5.37
N ASN A 354 -10.95 -8.70 -4.77
CA ASN A 354 -11.61 -7.45 -5.18
C ASN A 354 -11.15 -7.01 -6.57
N GLU A 355 -9.84 -7.04 -6.86
CA GLU A 355 -9.32 -6.75 -8.20
C GLU A 355 -9.98 -7.64 -9.27
N SER A 356 -10.08 -8.95 -9.00
CA SER A 356 -10.68 -9.92 -9.93
C SER A 356 -12.18 -9.66 -10.14
N ILE A 357 -12.91 -9.23 -9.10
CA ILE A 357 -14.34 -8.92 -9.19
C ILE A 357 -14.58 -7.59 -9.90
N ASN A 358 -13.76 -6.57 -9.66
CA ASN A 358 -13.93 -5.25 -10.27
C ASN A 358 -13.76 -5.28 -11.79
N GLN A 359 -12.96 -6.22 -12.32
CA GLN A 359 -12.85 -6.47 -13.77
C GLN A 359 -14.18 -6.85 -14.44
N LEU A 360 -15.19 -7.26 -13.67
CA LEU A 360 -16.53 -7.56 -14.19
C LEU A 360 -17.39 -6.30 -14.44
N ASP A 361 -16.92 -5.12 -14.01
CA ASP A 361 -17.61 -3.82 -14.20
C ASP A 361 -19.08 -3.84 -13.75
N LEU A 362 -19.33 -4.45 -12.59
CA LEU A 362 -20.70 -4.63 -12.06
C LEU A 362 -21.28 -3.36 -11.44
N VAL A 363 -20.43 -2.39 -11.07
CA VAL A 363 -20.82 -1.13 -10.43
C VAL A 363 -20.09 0.01 -11.16
N PRO A 364 -20.80 1.03 -11.66
CA PRO A 364 -20.16 2.14 -12.33
C PRO A 364 -19.25 2.94 -11.38
N ASP A 365 -18.12 3.41 -11.90
CA ASP A 365 -17.19 4.29 -11.18
C ASP A 365 -17.91 5.54 -10.63
N GLY A 366 -17.83 5.76 -9.30
CA GLY A 366 -18.19 7.04 -8.67
C GLY A 366 -19.61 7.17 -8.08
N PHE A 367 -20.33 6.07 -7.86
CA PHE A 367 -21.61 6.08 -7.11
C PHE A 367 -21.47 5.91 -5.59
#